data_AF-A0A223VQ04-F1
#
_entry.id   AF-A0A223VQ04-F1
#
_cell.length_a   1.000
_cell.length_b   1.000
_cell.length_c   1.000
_cell.angle_alpha   90.00
_cell.angle_beta   90.00
_cell.angle_gamma   90.00
#
_symmetry.space_group_name_H-M   'P 1'
#
loop_
_entity.id
_entity.type
_entity.pdbx_description
1 polymer ?
#
loop_
_entity_poly.entity_id
_entity_poly.type
_entity_poly.pdbx_seq_one_letter_code
_entity_poly.pdbx_strand_id
1 'polypeptide(L)'
;MPIINDPVVLSGEALAIINEKIQQSGFSHKNWGDADLQSVRCEIRDYYREIQRLVCVYCQGPVAARSAVGAAVEHIVPKSQYLNFMFEPKNLCVVCPDCNEYKSKKEVFDPVMVAPRVNYPTVSKAFKIVHPHFDEYDDHIMRHNRVYVDCSDKGGYTIYICNLNRFFRKFGRCDEFVNDVALVQQSELFFEEGRVEL
;
A
#
# COMPACT_ATOMS: atom_id res chain seq x y z
N MET A 1 -2.88 5.46 14.94
CA MET A 1 -4.12 5.19 14.19
C MET A 1 -3.81 5.08 12.71
N PRO A 2 -4.45 4.16 11.98
CA PRO A 2 -4.26 4.02 10.54
C PRO A 2 -4.47 5.33 9.77
N ILE A 3 -3.81 5.47 8.63
CA ILE A 3 -3.97 6.68 7.79
C ILE A 3 -5.37 6.78 7.18
N ILE A 4 -6.02 5.64 6.89
CA ILE A 4 -7.41 5.58 6.45
C ILE A 4 -8.26 5.05 7.60
N ASN A 5 -8.94 5.96 8.29
CA ASN A 5 -9.83 5.60 9.40
C ASN A 5 -11.29 5.43 8.97
N ASP A 6 -11.65 5.96 7.80
CA ASP A 6 -12.98 5.87 7.22
C ASP A 6 -12.85 5.43 5.75
N PRO A 7 -13.35 4.24 5.38
CA PRO A 7 -13.37 3.79 3.99
C PRO A 7 -14.47 4.53 3.21
N VAL A 8 -14.28 4.66 1.91
CA VAL A 8 -15.25 5.36 1.05
C VAL A 8 -16.65 4.73 1.14
N VAL A 9 -17.67 5.57 1.35
CA VAL A 9 -19.07 5.20 1.16
C VAL A 9 -19.49 5.69 -0.22
N LEU A 10 -19.70 4.74 -1.14
CA LEU A 10 -20.01 5.05 -2.52
C LEU A 10 -21.43 5.61 -2.69
N SER A 11 -21.57 6.56 -3.62
CA SER A 11 -22.84 7.14 -4.04
C SER A 11 -23.78 6.09 -4.62
N GLY A 12 -25.09 6.37 -4.60
CA GLY A 12 -26.09 5.49 -5.20
C GLY A 12 -25.85 5.30 -6.70
N GLU A 13 -25.40 6.36 -7.37
CA GLU A 13 -25.03 6.35 -8.78
C GLU A 13 -23.81 5.45 -9.05
N ALA A 14 -22.75 5.58 -8.24
CA ALA A 14 -21.58 4.72 -8.37
C ALA A 14 -21.92 3.24 -8.11
N LEU A 15 -22.74 2.96 -7.09
CA LEU A 15 -23.21 1.61 -6.78
C LEU A 15 -24.04 1.01 -7.93
N ALA A 16 -24.91 1.80 -8.57
CA ALA A 16 -25.69 1.35 -9.72
C ALA A 16 -24.77 0.94 -10.89
N ILE A 17 -23.78 1.76 -11.23
CA ILE A 17 -22.80 1.47 -12.29
C ILE A 17 -22.00 0.20 -11.97
N ILE A 18 -21.54 0.06 -10.72
CA ILE A 18 -20.79 -1.12 -10.27
C ILE A 18 -21.65 -2.38 -10.40
N ASN A 19 -22.91 -2.32 -9.95
CA ASN A 19 -23.82 -3.46 -10.01
C ASN A 19 -24.11 -3.89 -11.45
N GLU A 20 -24.35 -2.93 -12.34
CA GLU A 20 -24.50 -3.22 -13.77
C GLU A 20 -23.23 -3.87 -14.33
N LYS A 21 -22.05 -3.30 -14.04
CA LYS A 21 -20.77 -3.80 -14.51
C LYS A 21 -20.48 -5.24 -14.09
N ILE A 22 -20.74 -5.59 -12.83
CA ILE A 22 -20.47 -6.94 -12.28
C ILE A 22 -21.37 -8.00 -12.94
N GLN A 23 -22.57 -7.63 -13.39
CA GLN A 23 -23.50 -8.54 -14.07
C GLN A 23 -23.22 -8.71 -15.57
N GLN A 24 -22.30 -7.92 -16.14
CA GLN A 24 -21.95 -8.04 -17.56
C GLN A 24 -21.26 -9.37 -17.84
N SER A 25 -21.65 -10.01 -18.95
CA SER A 25 -20.97 -11.21 -19.44
C SER A 25 -19.50 -10.91 -19.71
N GLY A 26 -18.61 -11.76 -19.20
CA GLY A 26 -17.16 -11.57 -19.33
C GLY A 26 -16.55 -10.55 -18.37
N PHE A 27 -17.27 -10.14 -17.31
CA PHE A 27 -16.71 -9.29 -16.25
C PHE A 27 -15.39 -9.86 -15.70
N SER A 28 -14.37 -9.02 -15.68
CA SER A 28 -13.01 -9.39 -15.29
C SER A 28 -12.25 -8.20 -14.71
N HIS A 29 -11.06 -8.48 -14.18
CA HIS A 29 -10.19 -7.44 -13.61
C HIS A 29 -9.77 -6.34 -14.60
N LYS A 30 -9.83 -6.63 -15.91
CA LYS A 30 -9.46 -5.70 -16.97
C LYS A 30 -10.48 -4.59 -17.17
N ASN A 31 -11.74 -4.83 -16.78
CA ASN A 31 -12.83 -3.88 -16.93
C ASN A 31 -12.71 -2.66 -16.04
N TRP A 32 -11.83 -2.66 -15.03
CA TRP A 32 -11.57 -1.48 -14.18
C TRP A 32 -11.27 -0.20 -14.98
N GLY A 33 -10.61 -0.34 -16.14
CA GLY A 33 -10.26 0.78 -17.02
C GLY A 33 -11.40 1.28 -17.91
N ASP A 34 -12.55 0.60 -17.92
CA ASP A 34 -13.66 0.91 -18.81
C ASP A 34 -14.20 2.33 -18.56
N ALA A 35 -14.75 2.92 -19.63
CA ALA A 35 -15.21 4.31 -19.63
C ALA A 35 -16.42 4.53 -18.71
N ASP A 36 -17.30 3.54 -18.58
CA ASP A 36 -18.47 3.57 -17.70
C ASP A 36 -18.08 3.61 -16.21
N LEU A 37 -16.95 2.99 -15.83
CA LEU A 37 -16.40 3.08 -14.47
C LEU A 37 -15.61 4.37 -14.19
N GLN A 38 -15.50 5.30 -15.14
CA GLN A 38 -14.69 6.51 -14.95
C GLN A 38 -15.19 7.37 -13.78
N SER A 39 -16.52 7.57 -13.65
CA SER A 39 -17.11 8.34 -12.55
C SER A 39 -16.84 7.70 -11.19
N VAL A 40 -17.03 6.38 -11.09
CA VAL A 40 -16.72 5.57 -9.90
C VAL A 40 -15.25 5.75 -9.49
N ARG A 41 -14.33 5.66 -10.45
CA ARG A 41 -12.88 5.86 -10.19
C ARG A 41 -12.54 7.27 -9.77
N CYS A 42 -13.26 8.29 -10.25
CA CYS A 42 -13.09 9.67 -9.80
C CYS A 42 -13.55 9.83 -8.36
N GLU A 43 -14.75 9.37 -8.04
CA GLU A 43 -15.31 9.44 -6.70
C GLU A 43 -14.39 8.79 -5.65
N ILE A 44 -13.95 7.56 -5.89
CA ILE A 44 -13.01 6.84 -5.00
C ILE A 44 -11.70 7.61 -4.83
N ARG A 45 -11.14 8.13 -5.93
CA ARG A 45 -9.85 8.83 -5.89
C ARG A 45 -9.94 10.13 -5.10
N ASP A 46 -10.99 10.91 -5.35
CA ASP A 46 -11.14 12.22 -4.74
C ASP A 46 -11.40 12.09 -3.23
N TYR A 47 -12.21 11.11 -2.82
CA TYR A 47 -12.38 10.76 -1.41
C TYR A 47 -11.05 10.38 -0.74
N TYR A 48 -10.29 9.44 -1.32
CA TYR A 48 -9.05 8.98 -0.69
C TYR A 48 -7.91 10.00 -0.76
N ARG A 49 -7.92 10.94 -1.69
CA ARG A 49 -7.00 12.09 -1.67
C ARG A 49 -7.20 12.95 -0.43
N GLU A 50 -8.45 13.19 -0.05
CA GLU A 50 -8.81 13.99 1.13
C GLU A 50 -8.47 13.24 2.41
N ILE A 51 -8.94 12.00 2.55
CA ILE A 51 -8.69 11.19 3.76
C ILE A 51 -7.19 10.97 4.00
N GLN A 52 -6.43 10.66 2.94
CA GLN A 52 -4.98 10.47 3.05
C GLN A 52 -4.18 11.77 2.99
N ARG A 53 -4.83 12.93 2.89
CA ARG A 53 -4.20 14.27 2.86
C ARG A 53 -3.09 14.40 1.81
N LEU A 54 -3.36 13.89 0.61
CA LEU A 54 -2.41 13.88 -0.51
C LEU A 54 -1.08 13.15 -0.21
N VAL A 55 -1.12 12.14 0.67
CA VAL A 55 0.03 11.29 0.98
C VAL A 55 -0.20 9.85 0.48
N CYS A 56 0.82 9.29 -0.17
CA CYS A 56 0.85 7.89 -0.59
C CYS A 56 0.95 6.99 0.64
N VAL A 57 0.07 6.00 0.75
CA VAL A 57 0.03 5.13 1.95
C VAL A 57 1.26 4.24 2.15
N TYR A 58 2.04 3.98 1.09
CA TYR A 58 3.21 3.09 1.19
C TYR A 58 4.52 3.84 1.40
N CYS A 59 4.78 4.90 0.63
CA CYS A 59 6.04 5.65 0.76
C CYS A 59 5.90 6.93 1.58
N GLN A 60 4.70 7.28 2.04
CA GLN A 60 4.40 8.56 2.70
C GLN A 60 4.86 9.81 1.91
N GLY A 61 5.12 9.66 0.61
CA GLY A 61 5.44 10.76 -0.30
C GLY A 61 4.18 11.42 -0.85
N PRO A 62 4.29 12.59 -1.49
CA PRO A 62 3.12 13.28 -2.03
C PRO A 62 2.49 12.51 -3.20
N VAL A 63 1.17 12.56 -3.29
CA VAL A 63 0.39 12.18 -4.48
C VAL A 63 -0.19 13.43 -5.15
N ALA A 64 -0.49 13.35 -6.44
CA ALA A 64 -0.98 14.50 -7.19
C ALA A 64 -2.40 14.90 -6.77
N ALA A 65 -2.60 16.18 -6.46
CA ALA A 65 -3.91 16.74 -6.12
C ALA A 65 -4.92 16.70 -7.28
N ARG A 66 -4.44 16.75 -8.53
CA ARG A 66 -5.30 16.83 -9.72
C ARG A 66 -5.12 15.65 -10.68
N SER A 67 -3.89 15.36 -11.10
CA SER A 67 -3.61 14.29 -12.08
C SER A 67 -4.04 12.92 -11.55
N ALA A 68 -4.90 12.23 -12.28
CA ALA A 68 -5.31 10.85 -11.97
C ALA A 68 -4.13 9.87 -12.06
N VAL A 69 -3.18 10.12 -12.96
CA VAL A 69 -1.95 9.31 -13.09
C VAL A 69 -1.09 9.44 -11.84
N GLY A 70 -0.94 10.67 -11.32
CA GLY A 70 -0.16 10.95 -10.11
C GLY A 70 -0.84 10.55 -8.80
N ALA A 71 -2.06 10.03 -8.85
CA ALA A 71 -2.87 9.59 -7.72
C ALA A 71 -3.69 8.37 -8.16
N ALA A 72 -2.98 7.28 -8.44
CA ALA A 72 -3.62 6.05 -8.90
C ALA A 72 -4.50 5.48 -7.78
N VAL A 73 -5.70 5.03 -8.14
CA VAL A 73 -6.53 4.24 -7.22
C VAL A 73 -5.96 2.84 -7.20
N GLU A 74 -5.34 2.50 -6.08
CA GLU A 74 -4.66 1.23 -5.88
C GLU A 74 -5.59 0.22 -5.23
N HIS A 75 -5.41 -1.03 -5.65
CA HIS A 75 -6.02 -2.18 -5.01
C HIS A 75 -4.99 -2.82 -4.10
N ILE A 76 -5.18 -2.67 -2.79
CA ILE A 76 -4.28 -3.22 -1.76
C ILE A 76 -4.09 -4.72 -1.99
N VAL A 77 -5.18 -5.42 -2.23
CA VAL A 77 -5.23 -6.80 -2.70
C VAL A 77 -5.45 -6.79 -4.22
N PRO A 78 -4.57 -7.42 -5.02
CA PRO A 78 -4.64 -7.32 -6.47
C PRO A 78 -5.95 -7.86 -7.07
N LYS A 79 -6.71 -7.00 -7.74
CA LYS A 79 -7.95 -7.38 -8.45
C LYS A 79 -7.76 -8.48 -9.50
N SER A 80 -6.56 -8.66 -10.05
CA SER A 80 -6.26 -9.73 -11.02
C SER A 80 -6.24 -11.12 -10.39
N GLN A 81 -6.04 -11.19 -9.07
CA GLN A 81 -6.05 -12.43 -8.29
C GLN A 81 -7.35 -12.55 -7.48
N TYR A 82 -7.90 -11.42 -7.03
CA TYR A 82 -9.05 -11.33 -6.13
C TYR A 82 -10.13 -10.40 -6.72
N LEU A 83 -10.80 -10.88 -7.77
CA LEU A 83 -11.75 -10.07 -8.54
C LEU A 83 -12.91 -9.53 -7.69
N ASN A 84 -13.39 -10.32 -6.74
CA ASN A 84 -14.49 -9.96 -5.85
C ASN A 84 -14.16 -8.80 -4.90
N PHE A 85 -12.89 -8.46 -4.72
CA PHE A 85 -12.46 -7.31 -3.93
C PHE A 85 -12.16 -6.06 -4.78
N MET A 86 -12.48 -6.07 -6.08
CA MET A 86 -12.22 -4.93 -6.96
C MET A 86 -12.87 -3.63 -6.46
N PHE A 87 -14.10 -3.71 -5.98
CA PHE A 87 -14.87 -2.54 -5.51
C PHE A 87 -15.04 -2.51 -3.99
N GLU A 88 -14.32 -3.35 -3.25
CA GLU A 88 -14.36 -3.36 -1.79
C GLU A 88 -13.72 -2.08 -1.25
N PRO A 89 -14.45 -1.21 -0.53
CA PRO A 89 -13.90 0.06 -0.04
C PRO A 89 -12.61 -0.10 0.78
N LYS A 90 -12.53 -1.12 1.65
CA LYS A 90 -11.33 -1.39 2.46
C LYS A 90 -10.15 -1.93 1.66
N ASN A 91 -10.37 -2.30 0.41
CA ASN A 91 -9.34 -2.74 -0.52
C ASN A 91 -8.76 -1.59 -1.37
N LEU A 92 -9.29 -0.38 -1.24
CA LEU A 92 -8.98 0.74 -2.09
C LEU A 92 -8.26 1.84 -1.32
N CYS A 93 -7.32 2.49 -2.00
CA CYS A 93 -6.60 3.67 -1.52
C CYS A 93 -6.03 4.45 -2.72
N VAL A 94 -5.35 5.57 -2.45
CA VAL A 94 -4.58 6.32 -3.45
C VAL A 94 -3.08 6.17 -3.19
N VAL A 95 -2.31 5.99 -4.26
CA VAL A 95 -0.84 5.89 -4.17
C VAL A 95 -0.16 6.67 -5.28
N CYS A 96 1.15 6.90 -5.13
CA CYS A 96 1.97 7.48 -6.18
C CYS A 96 2.24 6.45 -7.31
N PRO A 97 2.55 6.91 -8.54
CA PRO A 97 2.77 6.04 -9.69
C PRO A 97 3.83 4.96 -9.43
N ASP A 98 4.96 5.34 -8.83
CA ASP A 98 6.04 4.40 -8.51
C ASP A 98 5.55 3.25 -7.63
N CYS A 99 4.84 3.56 -6.53
CA CYS A 99 4.41 2.52 -5.61
C CYS A 99 3.35 1.62 -6.25
N ASN A 100 2.43 2.18 -7.04
CA ASN A 100 1.45 1.42 -7.81
C ASN A 100 2.14 0.43 -8.76
N GLU A 101 3.13 0.91 -9.53
CA GLU A 101 3.86 0.10 -10.50
C GLU A 101 4.75 -0.95 -9.84
N TYR A 102 5.47 -0.61 -8.77
CA TYR A 102 6.29 -1.57 -8.05
C TYR A 102 5.43 -2.63 -7.37
N LYS A 103 4.38 -2.25 -6.63
CA LYS A 103 3.50 -3.22 -5.98
C LYS A 103 2.82 -4.13 -7.00
N SER A 104 2.23 -3.54 -8.05
CA SER A 104 1.59 -4.27 -9.14
C SER A 104 0.65 -5.38 -8.62
N LYS A 105 0.68 -6.54 -9.25
CA LYS A 105 -0.09 -7.73 -8.89
C LYS A 105 0.57 -8.61 -7.83
N LYS A 106 1.51 -8.12 -7.01
CA LYS A 106 2.16 -8.95 -5.98
C LYS A 106 1.17 -9.35 -4.89
N GLU A 107 1.26 -10.61 -4.45
CA GLU A 107 0.43 -11.16 -3.38
C GLU A 107 0.67 -10.43 -2.06
N VAL A 108 -0.37 -10.32 -1.23
CA VAL A 108 -0.34 -9.59 0.04
C VAL A 108 -0.92 -10.39 1.20
N PHE A 109 -1.54 -11.55 0.98
CA PHE A 109 -2.06 -12.38 2.06
C PHE A 109 -1.03 -13.35 2.65
N ASP A 110 -1.18 -13.66 3.94
CA ASP A 110 -0.54 -14.79 4.62
C ASP A 110 -1.52 -15.62 5.46
N PRO A 111 -1.65 -16.93 5.23
CA PRO A 111 -1.21 -17.66 4.03
C PRO A 111 -1.93 -17.13 2.78
N VAL A 112 -1.37 -17.42 1.60
CA VAL A 112 -2.04 -17.16 0.33
C VAL A 112 -3.42 -17.81 0.34
N MET A 113 -4.44 -17.08 -0.09
CA MET A 113 -5.80 -17.63 -0.11
C MET A 113 -5.91 -18.71 -1.19
N VAL A 114 -6.23 -19.92 -0.74
CA VAL A 114 -6.37 -21.09 -1.62
C VAL A 114 -7.79 -21.21 -2.19
N ALA A 115 -8.78 -20.65 -1.51
CA ALA A 115 -10.19 -20.67 -1.92
C ALA A 115 -10.75 -19.25 -2.02
N PRO A 116 -11.68 -18.98 -2.96
CA PRO A 116 -12.37 -17.70 -3.05
C PRO A 116 -13.07 -17.39 -1.71
N ARG A 117 -12.65 -16.32 -1.02
CA ARG A 117 -13.39 -15.79 0.12
C ARG A 117 -14.45 -14.82 -0.36
N VAL A 118 -15.66 -14.94 0.20
CA VAL A 118 -16.73 -13.96 -0.06
C VAL A 118 -16.43 -12.63 0.65
N ASN A 119 -15.90 -12.69 1.87
CA ASN A 119 -15.70 -11.50 2.71
C ASN A 119 -14.24 -11.03 2.71
N TYR A 120 -14.06 -9.71 2.66
CA TYR A 120 -12.75 -9.07 2.82
C TYR A 120 -12.21 -9.30 4.24
N PRO A 121 -10.96 -9.76 4.41
CA PRO A 121 -10.37 -9.88 5.74
C PRO A 121 -10.26 -8.51 6.42
N THR A 122 -10.73 -8.41 7.66
CA THR A 122 -10.68 -7.17 8.46
C THR A 122 -9.63 -7.23 9.57
N VAL A 123 -8.87 -8.32 9.65
CA VAL A 123 -7.83 -8.50 10.66
C VAL A 123 -6.48 -8.19 10.03
N SER A 124 -5.74 -7.24 10.62
CA SER A 124 -4.41 -6.80 10.16
C SER A 124 -3.45 -7.96 9.82
N LYS A 125 -3.42 -9.00 10.67
CA LYS A 125 -2.54 -10.18 10.49
C LYS A 125 -2.81 -11.02 9.25
N ALA A 126 -3.95 -10.82 8.56
CA ALA A 126 -4.21 -11.49 7.30
C ALA A 126 -3.31 -10.97 6.18
N PHE A 127 -2.71 -9.78 6.34
CA PHE A 127 -1.93 -9.10 5.32
C PHE A 127 -0.44 -9.04 5.70
N LYS A 128 0.41 -9.37 4.73
CA LYS A 128 1.87 -9.22 4.78
C LYS A 128 2.34 -7.78 4.58
N ILE A 129 1.48 -6.91 4.07
CA ILE A 129 1.81 -5.51 3.79
C ILE A 129 1.17 -4.61 4.85
N VAL A 130 1.80 -3.50 5.19
CA VAL A 130 1.23 -2.44 6.03
C VAL A 130 -0.05 -1.95 5.36
N HIS A 131 -1.19 -2.32 5.95
CA HIS A 131 -2.52 -2.13 5.42
C HIS A 131 -3.05 -0.77 5.88
N PRO A 132 -3.33 0.16 4.97
CA PRO A 132 -3.62 1.56 5.33
C PRO A 132 -4.90 1.76 6.13
N HIS A 133 -5.82 0.79 6.10
CA HIS A 133 -7.04 0.80 6.90
C HIS A 133 -6.91 0.14 8.27
N PHE A 134 -5.88 -0.69 8.50
CA PHE A 134 -5.82 -1.57 9.67
C PHE A 134 -4.56 -1.43 10.52
N ASP A 135 -3.51 -0.80 9.98
CA ASP A 135 -2.22 -0.67 10.65
C ASP A 135 -1.84 0.79 10.84
N GLU A 136 -1.19 1.06 11.97
CA GLU A 136 -0.37 2.27 12.12
C GLU A 136 0.93 2.07 11.34
N TYR A 137 1.29 3.04 10.50
CA TYR A 137 2.45 2.90 9.62
C TYR A 137 3.75 2.86 10.42
N ASP A 138 3.86 3.74 11.41
CA ASP A 138 5.08 3.96 12.19
C ASP A 138 5.39 2.78 13.15
N ASP A 139 4.41 1.91 13.42
CA ASP A 139 4.64 0.64 14.13
C ASP A 139 5.41 -0.37 13.27
N HIS A 140 5.41 -0.18 11.95
CA HIS A 140 5.95 -1.15 11.00
C HIS A 140 7.12 -0.62 10.18
N ILE A 141 7.15 0.68 9.84
CA ILE A 141 8.18 1.28 9.00
C ILE A 141 8.57 2.63 9.57
N MET A 142 9.85 2.78 9.91
CA MET A 142 10.43 4.07 10.19
C MET A 142 10.89 4.72 8.89
N ARG A 143 10.42 5.94 8.63
CA ARG A 143 10.85 6.73 7.48
C ARG A 143 11.65 7.95 7.91
N HIS A 144 12.89 8.06 7.41
CA HIS A 144 13.72 9.26 7.56
C HIS A 144 14.08 9.80 6.18
N ASN A 145 13.36 10.85 5.75
CA ASN A 145 13.49 11.45 4.42
C ASN A 145 13.30 10.43 3.26
N ARG A 146 14.40 9.89 2.72
CA ARG A 146 14.41 8.90 1.62
C ARG A 146 14.72 7.48 2.08
N VAL A 147 15.05 7.30 3.36
CA VAL A 147 15.35 6.01 3.99
C VAL A 147 14.08 5.42 4.58
N TYR A 148 13.85 4.14 4.34
CA TYR A 148 12.80 3.33 4.96
C TYR A 148 13.46 2.15 5.65
N VAL A 149 13.23 2.02 6.95
CA VAL A 149 13.73 0.93 7.79
C VAL A 149 12.51 0.16 8.31
N ASP A 150 12.51 -1.15 8.16
CA ASP A 150 11.47 -1.99 8.72
C ASP A 150 11.62 -2.15 10.23
N CYS A 151 10.50 -2.02 10.93
CA CYS A 151 10.37 -2.28 12.37
C CYS A 151 9.58 -3.59 12.62
N SER A 152 9.18 -4.28 11.55
CA SER A 152 8.45 -5.55 11.59
C SER A 152 8.53 -6.27 10.24
N ASP A 153 8.24 -7.58 10.21
CA ASP A 153 8.16 -8.37 8.96
C ASP A 153 7.22 -7.75 7.92
N LYS A 154 6.11 -7.18 8.39
CA LYS A 154 5.10 -6.51 7.57
C LYS A 154 5.64 -5.24 6.92
N GLY A 155 6.44 -4.48 7.67
CA GLY A 155 7.19 -3.34 7.17
C GLY A 155 8.22 -3.76 6.13
N GLY A 156 9.03 -4.78 6.43
CA GLY A 156 10.07 -5.31 5.54
C GLY A 156 9.49 -5.78 4.21
N TYR A 157 8.37 -6.51 4.26
CA TYR A 157 7.68 -6.96 3.06
C TYR A 157 7.13 -5.79 2.24
N THR A 158 6.55 -4.77 2.89
CA THR A 158 6.06 -3.55 2.22
C THR A 158 7.18 -2.77 1.54
N ILE A 159 8.31 -2.56 2.23
CA ILE A 159 9.52 -1.93 1.67
C ILE A 159 9.99 -2.68 0.43
N TYR A 160 10.01 -4.02 0.50
CA TYR A 160 10.40 -4.88 -0.61
C TYR A 160 9.45 -4.79 -1.81
N ILE A 161 8.15 -5.02 -1.62
CA ILE A 161 7.21 -5.11 -2.75
C ILE A 161 7.01 -3.77 -3.46
N CYS A 162 7.02 -2.66 -2.70
CA CYS A 162 6.86 -1.29 -3.21
C CYS A 162 8.21 -0.65 -3.58
N ASN A 163 9.33 -1.34 -3.34
CA ASN A 163 10.69 -0.86 -3.60
C ASN A 163 10.93 0.55 -3.01
N LEU A 164 10.65 0.73 -1.72
CA LEU A 164 10.65 2.05 -1.09
C LEU A 164 12.05 2.69 -1.05
N ASN A 165 13.10 1.87 -0.87
CA ASN A 165 14.50 2.29 -0.92
C ASN A 165 15.08 2.41 -2.36
N ARG A 166 14.24 2.52 -3.39
CA ARG A 166 14.64 2.65 -4.81
C ARG A 166 15.58 3.82 -5.08
N PHE A 167 15.50 4.89 -4.29
CA PHE A 167 16.40 6.04 -4.41
C PHE A 167 17.87 5.59 -4.28
N PHE A 168 18.20 4.87 -3.21
CA PHE A 168 19.57 4.39 -2.97
C PHE A 168 20.00 3.29 -3.95
N ARG A 169 19.05 2.54 -4.53
CA ARG A 169 19.37 1.59 -5.62
C ARG A 169 19.77 2.31 -6.90
N LYS A 170 19.21 3.50 -7.16
CA LYS A 170 19.47 4.27 -8.38
C LYS A 170 20.66 5.20 -8.25
N PHE A 171 20.82 5.85 -7.10
CA PHE A 171 21.81 6.91 -6.90
C PHE A 171 22.97 6.52 -5.99
N GLY A 172 22.99 5.28 -5.48
CA GLY A 172 24.01 4.83 -4.53
C GLY A 172 23.66 5.21 -3.08
N ARG A 173 24.55 4.81 -2.17
CA ARG A 173 24.44 5.05 -0.71
C ARG A 173 25.59 5.97 -0.30
N CYS A 174 25.39 6.77 0.75
CA CYS A 174 26.50 7.49 1.37
C CYS A 174 27.30 6.52 2.25
N ASP A 175 28.63 6.52 2.15
CA ASP A 175 29.51 5.67 2.97
C ASP A 175 29.38 5.99 4.45
N GLU A 176 29.19 7.26 4.82
CA GLU A 176 29.01 7.70 6.21
C GLU A 176 27.71 7.15 6.82
N PHE A 177 26.66 6.98 6.02
CA PHE A 177 25.40 6.36 6.45
C PHE A 177 25.55 4.84 6.64
N VAL A 178 26.46 4.20 5.89
CA VAL A 178 26.71 2.75 5.97
C VAL A 178 27.70 2.41 7.08
N ASN A 179 28.69 3.26 7.29
CA ASN A 179 29.78 3.09 8.25
C ASN A 179 29.56 3.91 9.52
N ASP A 180 28.30 4.06 9.96
CA ASP A 180 28.00 4.77 11.19
C ASP A 180 28.75 4.11 12.36
N VAL A 181 29.77 4.81 12.86
CA VAL A 181 30.71 4.30 13.86
C VAL A 181 29.97 3.91 15.15
N ALA A 182 28.92 4.63 15.52
CA ALA A 182 28.16 4.31 16.72
C ALA A 182 27.41 2.99 16.56
N LEU A 183 26.80 2.74 15.40
CA LEU A 183 26.13 1.46 15.12
C LEU A 183 27.12 0.30 15.05
N VAL A 184 28.30 0.50 14.46
CA VAL A 184 29.36 -0.52 14.40
C VAL A 184 29.86 -0.86 15.80
N GLN A 185 30.13 0.15 16.63
CA GLN A 185 30.54 -0.06 18.02
C GLN A 185 29.49 -0.81 18.84
N GLN A 186 28.20 -0.48 18.68
CA GLN A 186 27.12 -1.23 19.34
C GLN A 186 27.07 -2.69 18.89
N SER A 187 27.29 -2.95 17.60
CA SER A 187 27.40 -4.32 17.09
C SER A 187 28.61 -5.05 17.68
N GLU A 188 29.78 -4.41 17.77
CA GLU A 188 30.99 -4.98 18.36
C GLU A 188 30.78 -5.30 19.84
N LEU A 189 30.23 -4.37 20.62
CA LEU A 189 29.85 -4.58 22.03
C LEU A 189 28.87 -5.74 22.19
N PHE A 190 27.91 -5.91 21.27
CA PHE A 190 27.04 -7.08 21.29
C PHE A 190 27.82 -8.38 21.07
N PHE A 191 28.76 -8.42 20.14
CA PHE A 191 29.58 -9.61 19.90
C PHE A 191 30.53 -9.92 21.06
N GLU A 192 31.10 -8.90 21.70
CA GLU A 192 32.07 -9.05 22.77
C GLU A 192 31.40 -9.31 24.14
N GLU A 193 30.30 -8.63 24.43
CA GLU A 193 29.69 -8.59 25.78
C GLU A 193 28.25 -9.09 25.83
N GLY A 194 27.60 -9.33 24.68
CA GLY A 194 26.20 -9.75 24.61
C GLY A 194 25.19 -8.66 24.98
N ARG A 195 25.54 -7.38 24.81
CA ARG A 195 24.72 -6.22 25.19
C ARG A 195 24.46 -5.28 24.01
N VAL A 196 23.31 -4.61 24.01
CA VAL A 196 22.99 -3.51 23.10
C VAL A 196 22.55 -2.34 23.97
N GLU A 197 23.18 -1.18 23.80
CA GLU A 197 22.74 0.07 24.43
C GLU A 197 21.84 0.80 23.43
N LEU A 198 20.56 0.98 23.81
CA LEU A 198 19.54 1.68 23.01
C LEU A 198 19.44 3.15 23.37
#